data_AF-A0A836CLJ1-F1
#
_entry.id   AF-A0A836CLJ1-F1
#
_cell.length_a   1.000
_cell.length_b   1.000
_cell.length_c   1.000
_cell.angle_alpha   90.00
_cell.angle_beta   90.00
_cell.angle_gamma   90.00
#
_symmetry.space_group_name_H-M   'P 1'
#
loop_
_entity.id
_entity.type
_entity.pdbx_description
1 polymer ?
#
loop_
_entity_poly.entity_id
_entity_poly.type
_entity_poly.pdbx_seq_one_letter_code
_entity_poly.pdbx_strand_id
1 'polypeptide(L)'
;MVQLCLTRLHAQQHHSDSSSAHISSHALSPHLKPSQLNTALPQTIPRFASHTRWLYCQGPTSTCGADGEKALSTPPSPRSGHTVCLVGGKAYLFGGCGRSAGVEDKCLNDLHSFDVETLRWERVETRGAEQPAVRRSAAMCALDDGRFLLSGGAGDDPDHLRSDLYLFVTHTRVWTKLLEGPEAKPFCLCGQSACLWQDTILFFGGSTGLEYSNALHQYNLKTNRWQQLATLGPRPTPRYKHQAFIHGSSMYVIGGGCFKPLCEDIDVHRLDLTTMTWRQVATRGSVPMARVAHTCAYDSSEGGAVYMWGGFTAGLQCLRNFYRLSLDTHTWTAIPALRTELSPSARSFHGSIFSAGSVYVFSGSNGSEKFSDVWRYQQVRQTPPPLLTLAARALLAQTLTAALAASQTMTTSAVAMCGSDPPHGCGCRTGSAASFSSSSSGSGSSGGGGGGSHGGAHYGGSAHGHNYAFGTAFSCRRRKRDPAEGAFDLLKLTMEQGLSFISRAQSQRSPLGSVLG
;
A
#
# COMPACT_ATOMS: atom_id res chain seq x y z
N MET A 1 -18.21 1.41 22.10
CA MET A 1 -17.35 2.49 22.64
C MET A 1 -17.39 3.79 21.84
N VAL A 2 -17.28 3.81 20.50
CA VAL A 2 -17.45 5.06 19.71
C VAL A 2 -18.84 5.69 19.94
N GLN A 3 -19.90 4.88 19.95
CA GLN A 3 -21.27 5.36 20.16
C GLN A 3 -21.58 5.77 21.61
N LEU A 4 -21.01 5.07 22.62
CA LEU A 4 -21.29 5.28 24.05
C LEU A 4 -20.56 6.52 24.63
N CYS A 5 -19.50 7.00 23.98
CA CYS A 5 -18.83 8.25 24.34
C CYS A 5 -19.49 9.50 23.72
N LEU A 6 -20.18 9.36 22.57
CA LEU A 6 -20.82 10.49 21.88
C LEU A 6 -22.00 11.06 22.68
N THR A 7 -22.71 10.22 23.44
CA THR A 7 -23.92 10.65 24.18
C THR A 7 -23.62 11.53 25.41
N ARG A 8 -22.38 11.52 25.93
CA ARG A 8 -22.01 12.29 27.14
C ARG A 8 -21.30 13.62 26.86
N LEU A 9 -20.84 13.87 25.64
CA LEU A 9 -20.16 15.11 25.24
C LEU A 9 -21.12 16.22 24.77
N HIS A 10 -22.30 15.86 24.24
CA HIS A 10 -23.32 16.86 23.87
C HIS A 10 -23.87 17.66 25.07
N ALA A 11 -23.67 17.19 26.30
CA ALA A 11 -24.11 17.90 27.51
C ALA A 11 -23.17 19.02 27.97
N GLN A 12 -21.97 19.18 27.38
CA GLN A 12 -20.96 20.14 27.87
C GLN A 12 -20.57 21.26 26.89
N GLN A 13 -21.14 21.33 25.68
CA GLN A 13 -20.76 22.34 24.67
C GLN A 13 -21.70 23.55 24.53
N HIS A 14 -22.72 23.69 25.38
CA HIS A 14 -23.38 24.98 25.54
C HIS A 14 -22.62 25.80 26.58
N HIS A 15 -21.56 26.50 26.16
CA HIS A 15 -21.15 27.83 26.67
C HIS A 15 -19.85 28.31 25.97
N SER A 16 -19.81 29.61 25.68
CA SER A 16 -18.68 30.49 25.29
C SER A 16 -18.15 30.50 23.83
N ASP A 17 -18.87 31.24 22.98
CA ASP A 17 -18.48 32.46 22.23
C ASP A 17 -17.02 32.81 21.84
N SER A 18 -16.89 33.05 20.52
CA SER A 18 -16.32 34.20 19.78
C SER A 18 -14.95 34.83 20.12
N SER A 19 -14.07 34.91 19.11
CA SER A 19 -13.64 36.18 18.47
C SER A 19 -12.60 35.96 17.37
N SER A 20 -12.68 36.80 16.33
CA SER A 20 -11.91 36.82 15.09
C SER A 20 -10.83 37.91 15.11
N ALA A 21 -9.75 37.73 14.33
CA ALA A 21 -8.96 38.84 13.80
C ALA A 21 -8.15 38.44 12.55
N HIS A 22 -8.41 39.15 11.45
CA HIS A 22 -7.66 39.19 10.20
C HIS A 22 -6.49 40.18 10.30
N ILE A 23 -5.33 39.89 9.70
CA ILE A 23 -4.41 40.90 9.12
C ILE A 23 -3.75 40.34 7.84
N SER A 24 -3.80 41.13 6.78
CA SER A 24 -3.17 40.94 5.46
C SER A 24 -2.06 42.00 5.25
N SER A 25 -1.07 41.72 4.40
CA SER A 25 -0.36 42.76 3.62
C SER A 25 0.43 42.21 2.43
N HIS A 26 0.40 42.99 1.34
CA HIS A 26 0.94 42.83 -0.01
C HIS A 26 2.47 43.10 -0.11
N ALA A 27 3.24 42.33 -0.87
CA ALA A 27 3.71 42.53 -2.27
C ALA A 27 4.85 43.56 -2.50
N LEU A 28 5.94 43.15 -3.20
CA LEU A 28 6.47 43.73 -4.46
C LEU A 28 7.93 43.28 -4.78
N SER A 29 8.16 42.87 -6.04
CA SER A 29 9.48 42.81 -6.72
C SER A 29 9.68 44.06 -7.59
N PRO A 30 10.89 44.33 -8.13
CA PRO A 30 11.05 44.24 -9.61
C PRO A 30 12.47 43.97 -10.21
N HIS A 31 12.46 43.45 -11.47
CA HIS A 31 13.36 43.66 -12.65
C HIS A 31 14.89 43.33 -12.59
N LEU A 32 15.65 42.91 -13.63
CA LEU A 32 15.54 42.57 -15.08
C LEU A 32 16.87 41.85 -15.52
N LYS A 33 16.88 41.05 -16.61
CA LYS A 33 18.06 40.34 -17.21
C LYS A 33 18.86 41.24 -18.19
N PRO A 34 20.05 40.86 -18.75
CA PRO A 34 20.10 39.96 -19.95
C PRO A 34 21.36 39.06 -20.17
N SER A 35 21.11 37.93 -20.86
CA SER A 35 21.92 37.14 -21.84
C SER A 35 23.39 36.75 -21.62
N GLN A 36 23.70 35.44 -21.77
CA GLN A 36 24.49 34.87 -22.88
C GLN A 36 24.41 33.32 -22.87
N LEU A 37 24.37 32.75 -24.09
CA LEU A 37 24.22 31.33 -24.40
C LEU A 37 25.39 30.49 -23.84
N ASN A 38 25.07 29.38 -23.19
CA ASN A 38 26.00 28.26 -23.11
C ASN A 38 25.21 26.96 -23.37
N THR A 39 25.56 26.30 -24.47
CA THR A 39 24.99 25.03 -24.93
C THR A 39 25.39 23.90 -23.99
N ALA A 40 24.55 23.61 -23.01
CA ALA A 40 24.68 22.42 -22.18
C ALA A 40 24.02 21.21 -22.88
N LEU A 41 24.83 20.24 -23.28
CA LEU A 41 24.38 18.87 -23.57
C LEU A 41 23.61 18.32 -22.36
N PRO A 42 22.41 17.73 -22.52
CA PRO A 42 21.74 17.10 -21.40
C PRO A 42 22.43 15.76 -21.11
N GLN A 43 23.43 15.77 -20.22
CA GLN A 43 23.86 14.58 -19.48
C GLN A 43 22.89 14.34 -18.32
N THR A 44 21.63 14.05 -18.64
CA THR A 44 20.71 13.45 -17.66
C THR A 44 20.60 11.97 -17.97
N ILE A 45 21.43 11.17 -17.29
CA ILE A 45 21.16 9.74 -17.13
C ILE A 45 19.74 9.65 -16.56
N PRO A 46 18.78 8.96 -17.21
CA PRO A 46 17.43 8.85 -16.66
C PRO A 46 17.55 8.17 -15.31
N ARG A 47 17.18 8.87 -14.23
CA ARG A 47 16.96 8.23 -12.93
C ARG A 47 15.93 7.15 -13.17
N PHE A 48 16.35 5.89 -13.07
CA PHE A 48 15.43 4.76 -13.19
C PHE A 48 14.32 4.93 -12.15
N ALA A 49 13.11 5.25 -12.59
CA ALA A 49 11.98 5.44 -11.70
C ALA A 49 11.71 4.12 -10.97
N SER A 50 11.89 4.09 -9.65
CA SER A 50 11.47 2.94 -8.85
C SER A 50 9.96 2.81 -8.98
N HIS A 51 9.48 1.70 -9.56
CA HIS A 51 8.04 1.44 -9.62
C HIS A 51 7.62 0.88 -8.27
N THR A 52 6.75 1.61 -7.57
CA THR A 52 6.18 1.14 -6.31
C THR A 52 4.78 0.63 -6.57
N ARG A 53 4.43 -0.54 -6.04
CA ARG A 53 3.07 -1.09 -6.18
C ARG A 53 2.59 -1.75 -4.90
N TRP A 54 1.29 -1.63 -4.64
CA TRP A 54 0.58 -2.51 -3.73
C TRP A 54 0.10 -3.74 -4.50
N LEU A 55 0.18 -4.90 -3.86
CA LEU A 55 -0.28 -6.17 -4.37
C LEU A 55 -1.28 -6.75 -3.37
N TYR A 56 -2.43 -7.16 -3.88
CA TYR A 56 -3.39 -7.93 -3.09
C TYR A 56 -2.89 -9.36 -2.94
N CYS A 57 -2.72 -9.82 -1.70
CA CYS A 57 -2.08 -11.10 -1.39
C CYS A 57 -3.05 -12.24 -1.09
N GLN A 58 -4.35 -12.02 -1.24
CA GLN A 58 -5.33 -13.11 -1.16
C GLN A 58 -5.74 -13.54 -2.56
N GLY A 59 -5.44 -14.79 -2.92
CA GLY A 59 -5.99 -15.46 -4.10
C GLY A 59 -7.44 -15.89 -3.87
N PRO A 60 -8.20 -16.22 -4.92
CA PRO A 60 -9.61 -16.57 -4.82
C PRO A 60 -9.82 -17.72 -3.82
N THR A 61 -10.75 -17.51 -2.88
CA THR A 61 -11.34 -18.60 -2.10
C THR A 61 -11.98 -19.57 -3.08
N SER A 62 -11.34 -20.72 -3.31
CA SER A 62 -11.81 -21.86 -4.10
C SER A 62 -12.38 -21.54 -5.50
N THR A 63 -11.58 -21.75 -6.55
CA THR A 63 -12.12 -22.18 -7.85
C THR A 63 -11.78 -23.65 -8.02
N CYS A 64 -12.81 -24.48 -8.12
CA CYS A 64 -12.73 -25.92 -8.34
C CYS A 64 -11.95 -26.21 -9.62
N GLY A 65 -10.85 -26.95 -9.52
CA GLY A 65 -10.19 -27.60 -10.64
C GLY A 65 -10.06 -29.07 -10.27
N ALA A 66 -10.49 -29.95 -11.16
CA ALA A 66 -10.29 -31.38 -11.03
C ALA A 66 -8.80 -31.68 -10.88
N ASP A 67 -8.49 -32.61 -9.98
CA ASP A 67 -7.19 -33.26 -9.76
C ASP A 67 -6.19 -32.55 -8.82
N GLY A 68 -6.12 -33.07 -7.58
CA GLY A 68 -4.98 -32.95 -6.67
C GLY A 68 -5.19 -32.01 -5.47
N GLU A 69 -5.19 -32.58 -4.26
CA GLU A 69 -5.34 -31.90 -2.96
C GLU A 69 -4.58 -30.56 -2.85
N LYS A 70 -5.29 -29.44 -3.00
CA LYS A 70 -4.82 -28.14 -2.52
C LYS A 70 -5.31 -27.96 -1.08
N ALA A 71 -4.39 -27.98 -0.12
CA ALA A 71 -4.68 -27.52 1.25
C ALA A 71 -5.35 -26.13 1.18
N LEU A 72 -6.60 -26.04 1.65
CA LEU A 72 -7.36 -24.80 1.62
C LEU A 72 -6.68 -23.76 2.52
N SER A 73 -6.36 -22.59 1.94
CA SER A 73 -5.95 -21.42 2.72
C SER A 73 -7.09 -21.04 3.65
N THR A 74 -6.80 -20.87 4.94
CA THR A 74 -7.80 -20.56 5.99
C THR A 74 -7.62 -19.14 6.53
N PRO A 75 -8.01 -18.11 5.75
CA PRO A 75 -7.85 -16.72 6.17
C PRO A 75 -8.71 -16.41 7.41
N PRO A 76 -8.26 -15.49 8.28
CA PRO A 76 -9.05 -15.04 9.40
C PRO A 76 -10.31 -14.30 8.94
N SER A 77 -11.35 -14.33 9.76
CA SER A 77 -12.55 -13.49 9.59
C SER A 77 -12.21 -11.99 9.65
N PRO A 78 -13.03 -11.11 9.04
CA PRO A 78 -12.81 -9.68 9.08
C PRO A 78 -12.74 -9.13 10.50
N ARG A 79 -11.66 -8.43 10.83
CA ARG A 79 -11.34 -8.06 12.21
C ARG A 79 -10.49 -6.80 12.33
N SER A 80 -10.58 -6.17 13.49
CA SER A 80 -9.77 -4.99 13.84
C SER A 80 -9.28 -5.10 15.28
N GLY A 81 -8.18 -4.40 15.58
CA GLY A 81 -7.57 -4.44 16.91
C GLY A 81 -6.90 -5.77 17.23
N HIS A 82 -6.65 -6.61 16.24
CA HIS A 82 -5.77 -7.77 16.39
C HIS A 82 -4.32 -7.30 16.57
N THR A 83 -3.44 -8.24 16.89
CA THR A 83 -1.99 -8.01 16.92
C THR A 83 -1.31 -8.97 15.95
N VAL A 84 -0.18 -8.54 15.37
CA VAL A 84 0.60 -9.33 14.41
C VAL A 84 2.10 -9.17 14.67
N CYS A 85 2.86 -10.26 14.56
CA CYS A 85 4.32 -10.26 14.65
C CYS A 85 4.91 -11.25 13.64
N LEU A 86 6.15 -11.02 13.22
CA LEU A 86 6.86 -11.89 12.28
C LEU A 86 7.80 -12.81 13.06
N VAL A 87 7.66 -14.12 12.88
CA VAL A 87 8.57 -15.13 13.44
C VAL A 87 8.88 -16.16 12.35
N GLY A 88 10.16 -16.33 12.02
CA GLY A 88 10.61 -17.36 11.07
C GLY A 88 9.92 -17.31 9.70
N GLY A 89 9.72 -16.12 9.12
CA GLY A 89 9.07 -15.95 7.81
C GLY A 89 7.53 -16.06 7.83
N LYS A 90 6.92 -16.31 8.99
CA LYS A 90 5.46 -16.35 9.14
C LYS A 90 4.96 -15.20 10.00
N ALA A 91 3.94 -14.49 9.51
CA ALA A 91 3.24 -13.48 10.27
C ALA A 91 2.16 -14.16 11.14
N TYR A 92 2.31 -14.13 12.45
CA TYR A 92 1.33 -14.66 13.40
C TYR A 92 0.37 -13.56 13.81
N LEU A 93 -0.93 -13.77 13.56
CA LEU A 93 -2.02 -12.86 13.87
C LEU A 93 -2.88 -13.46 14.99
N PHE A 94 -3.07 -12.72 16.08
CA PHE A 94 -3.88 -13.17 17.22
C PHE A 94 -5.03 -12.21 17.54
N GLY A 95 -6.21 -12.79 17.77
CA GLY A 95 -7.38 -12.11 18.35
C GLY A 95 -7.92 -10.95 17.51
N GLY A 96 -8.20 -9.83 18.17
CA GLY A 96 -8.96 -8.71 17.62
C GLY A 96 -10.47 -8.88 17.86
N CYS A 97 -11.29 -7.98 17.32
CA CYS A 97 -12.75 -8.16 17.33
C CYS A 97 -13.30 -8.06 15.90
N GLY A 98 -14.25 -8.93 15.61
CA GLY A 98 -14.81 -9.13 14.28
C GLY A 98 -16.27 -9.58 14.34
N ARG A 99 -16.96 -9.48 13.20
CA ARG A 99 -18.32 -9.98 13.05
C ARG A 99 -18.29 -11.36 12.41
N SER A 100 -18.99 -12.32 13.02
CA SER A 100 -19.52 -13.49 12.31
C SER A 100 -20.93 -13.13 11.85
N ALA A 101 -21.32 -13.51 10.64
CA ALA A 101 -22.57 -13.08 10.00
C ALA A 101 -23.79 -13.13 10.96
N GLY A 102 -24.45 -11.97 11.15
CA GLY A 102 -25.64 -11.84 12.00
C GLY A 102 -25.41 -11.68 13.51
N VAL A 103 -24.16 -11.71 13.98
CA VAL A 103 -23.82 -11.58 15.41
C VAL A 103 -23.19 -10.21 15.69
N GLU A 104 -23.40 -9.71 16.91
CA GLU A 104 -22.67 -8.55 17.45
C GLU A 104 -21.15 -8.74 17.33
N ASP A 105 -20.43 -7.61 17.26
CA ASP A 105 -18.98 -7.61 17.14
C ASP A 105 -18.34 -8.20 18.41
N LYS A 106 -17.69 -9.36 18.28
CA LYS A 106 -17.07 -10.07 19.40
C LYS A 106 -15.58 -10.17 19.24
N CYS A 107 -14.89 -10.19 20.37
CA CYS A 107 -13.47 -10.38 20.44
C CYS A 107 -13.12 -11.85 20.29
N LEU A 108 -11.95 -12.09 19.73
CA LEU A 108 -11.49 -13.39 19.26
C LEU A 108 -10.22 -13.78 20.01
N ASN A 109 -9.95 -15.08 20.07
CA ASN A 109 -8.75 -15.68 20.67
C ASN A 109 -8.08 -16.69 19.74
N ASP A 110 -8.43 -16.69 18.45
CA ASP A 110 -7.82 -17.55 17.47
C ASP A 110 -6.45 -17.03 17.02
N LEU A 111 -5.59 -17.97 16.64
CA LEU A 111 -4.27 -17.73 16.09
C LEU A 111 -4.25 -18.15 14.62
N HIS A 112 -3.84 -17.24 13.75
CA HIS A 112 -3.60 -17.51 12.34
C HIS A 112 -2.14 -17.22 12.02
N SER A 113 -1.57 -17.96 11.07
CA SER A 113 -0.27 -17.67 10.49
C SER A 113 -0.40 -17.41 8.99
N PHE A 114 0.31 -16.39 8.51
CA PHE A 114 0.43 -16.06 7.10
C PHE A 114 1.88 -16.24 6.67
N ASP A 115 2.11 -17.17 5.77
CA ASP A 115 3.43 -17.45 5.22
C ASP A 115 3.75 -16.41 4.14
N VAL A 116 4.80 -15.60 4.37
CA VAL A 116 5.09 -14.42 3.51
C VAL A 116 5.70 -14.79 2.16
N GLU A 117 6.20 -16.01 2.01
CA GLU A 117 6.79 -16.54 0.79
C GLU A 117 5.71 -17.16 -0.10
N THR A 118 4.91 -18.06 0.47
CA THR A 118 3.84 -18.78 -0.24
C THR A 118 2.54 -17.98 -0.34
N LEU A 119 2.40 -16.91 0.45
CA LEU A 119 1.22 -16.06 0.57
C LEU A 119 -0.04 -16.83 1.00
N ARG A 120 0.13 -17.83 1.89
CA ARG A 120 -0.96 -18.70 2.36
C ARG A 120 -1.28 -18.49 3.82
N TRP A 121 -2.56 -18.57 4.14
CA TRP A 121 -3.06 -18.57 5.52
C TRP A 121 -3.23 -19.98 6.05
N GLU A 122 -2.88 -20.15 7.32
CA GLU A 122 -3.15 -21.32 8.14
C GLU A 122 -3.79 -20.86 9.45
N ARG A 123 -4.96 -21.41 9.80
CA ARG A 123 -5.46 -21.39 11.17
C ARG A 123 -4.58 -22.31 12.01
N VAL A 124 -3.91 -21.75 13.01
CA VAL A 124 -2.99 -22.50 13.86
C VAL A 124 -3.78 -23.19 14.96
N GLU A 125 -3.81 -24.52 14.91
CA GLU A 125 -4.36 -25.33 16.01
C GLU A 125 -3.41 -25.27 17.21
N THR A 126 -3.87 -24.63 18.28
CA THR A 126 -3.06 -24.35 19.47
C THR A 126 -3.30 -25.35 20.58
N ARG A 127 -2.23 -25.63 21.33
CA ARG A 127 -2.20 -26.55 22.46
C ARG A 127 -1.80 -25.82 23.75
N GLY A 128 -1.86 -26.51 24.87
CA GLY A 128 -1.51 -25.98 26.19
C GLY A 128 -2.70 -26.02 27.16
N ALA A 129 -2.42 -26.20 28.45
CA ALA A 129 -3.44 -26.31 29.49
C ALA A 129 -4.20 -25.00 29.69
N GLU A 130 -3.48 -23.87 29.67
CA GLU A 130 -4.06 -22.53 29.74
C GLU A 130 -3.78 -21.78 28.44
N GLN A 131 -4.85 -21.36 27.75
CA GLN A 131 -4.77 -20.61 26.51
C GLN A 131 -5.24 -19.16 26.71
N PRO A 132 -4.70 -18.18 25.96
CA PRO A 132 -5.14 -16.81 26.08
C PRO A 132 -6.62 -16.68 25.69
N ALA A 133 -7.41 -16.06 26.55
CA ALA A 133 -8.81 -15.77 26.22
C ALA A 133 -8.94 -14.64 25.19
N VAL A 134 -10.19 -14.39 24.77
CA VAL A 134 -10.55 -13.36 23.76
C VAL A 134 -10.01 -12.00 24.13
N ARG A 135 -9.39 -11.33 23.16
CA ARG A 135 -8.83 -9.99 23.37
C ARG A 135 -8.62 -9.21 22.07
N ARG A 136 -8.83 -7.90 22.16
CA ARG A 136 -8.29 -6.90 21.23
C ARG A 136 -7.19 -6.10 21.88
N SER A 137 -6.38 -5.46 21.05
CA SER A 137 -5.38 -4.49 21.45
C SER A 137 -4.38 -5.05 22.45
N ALA A 138 -4.09 -6.35 22.37
CA ALA A 138 -3.00 -6.98 23.10
C ALA A 138 -1.65 -6.51 22.53
N ALA A 139 -0.64 -6.52 23.39
CA ALA A 139 0.75 -6.37 22.96
C ALA A 139 1.30 -7.74 22.57
N MET A 140 2.07 -7.79 21.49
CA MET A 140 2.75 -9.00 21.04
C MET A 140 4.19 -8.68 20.66
N CYS A 141 5.12 -9.55 21.02
CA CYS A 141 6.54 -9.38 20.76
C CYS A 141 7.13 -10.68 20.24
N ALA A 142 7.73 -10.64 19.04
CA ALA A 142 8.53 -11.74 18.53
C ALA A 142 9.79 -11.91 19.38
N LEU A 143 10.21 -13.17 19.57
CA LEU A 143 11.48 -13.54 20.20
C LEU A 143 12.42 -14.14 19.15
N ASP A 144 13.72 -14.05 19.40
CA ASP A 144 14.76 -14.48 18.44
C ASP A 144 14.88 -16.01 18.28
N ASP A 145 14.15 -16.78 19.11
CA ASP A 145 14.25 -18.24 19.19
C ASP A 145 13.00 -18.98 18.67
N GLY A 146 12.25 -18.35 17.77
CA GLY A 146 11.05 -18.96 17.18
C GLY A 146 9.85 -18.98 18.12
N ARG A 147 9.86 -18.13 19.16
CA ARG A 147 8.73 -17.90 20.06
C ARG A 147 8.17 -16.50 19.90
N PHE A 148 7.01 -16.25 20.48
CA PHE A 148 6.52 -14.90 20.70
C PHE A 148 5.74 -14.81 22.01
N LEU A 149 5.69 -13.60 22.54
CA LEU A 149 5.00 -13.28 23.78
C LEU A 149 3.74 -12.47 23.50
N LEU A 150 2.67 -12.73 24.25
CA LEU A 150 1.38 -12.04 24.20
C LEU A 150 1.03 -11.55 25.61
N SER A 151 0.62 -10.28 25.72
CA SER A 151 0.19 -9.69 26.99
C SER A 151 -0.93 -8.68 26.80
N GLY A 152 -1.72 -8.50 27.85
CA GLY A 152 -2.68 -7.40 27.95
C GLY A 152 -3.84 -7.49 26.96
N GLY A 153 -4.46 -6.35 26.70
CA GLY A 153 -5.62 -6.22 25.83
C GLY A 153 -6.95 -6.22 26.59
N ALA A 154 -8.06 -6.14 25.84
CA ALA A 154 -9.41 -6.05 26.37
C ALA A 154 -10.31 -7.14 25.76
N GLY A 155 -11.11 -7.82 26.58
CA GLY A 155 -12.13 -8.76 26.11
C GLY A 155 -13.39 -8.05 25.58
N ASP A 156 -14.49 -8.79 25.44
CA ASP A 156 -15.79 -8.21 25.05
C ASP A 156 -16.27 -7.17 26.06
N ASP A 157 -16.13 -7.49 27.35
CA ASP A 157 -16.37 -6.55 28.43
C ASP A 157 -15.25 -5.50 28.47
N PRO A 158 -15.57 -4.20 28.27
CA PRO A 158 -14.60 -3.12 28.23
C PRO A 158 -13.91 -2.87 29.59
N ASP A 159 -14.53 -3.26 30.70
CA ASP A 159 -14.00 -3.09 32.05
C ASP A 159 -13.05 -4.24 32.43
N HIS A 160 -13.09 -5.35 31.69
CA HIS A 160 -12.25 -6.53 31.90
C HIS A 160 -11.00 -6.49 31.04
N LEU A 161 -10.08 -5.61 31.43
CA LEU A 161 -8.74 -5.58 30.87
C LEU A 161 -7.91 -6.78 31.35
N ARG A 162 -7.03 -7.21 30.47
CA ARG A 162 -6.12 -8.34 30.68
C ARG A 162 -4.74 -7.84 31.08
N SER A 163 -4.02 -8.69 31.77
CA SER A 163 -2.62 -8.47 32.16
C SER A 163 -1.85 -9.79 32.23
N ASP A 164 -2.49 -10.89 31.85
CA ASP A 164 -1.91 -12.22 31.78
C ASP A 164 -0.84 -12.29 30.69
N LEU A 165 0.24 -13.01 31.00
CA LEU A 165 1.38 -13.18 30.12
C LEU A 165 1.43 -14.59 29.54
N TYR A 166 1.51 -14.68 28.21
CA TYR A 166 1.61 -15.94 27.50
C TYR A 166 2.81 -15.97 26.59
N LEU A 167 3.46 -17.13 26.56
CA LEU A 167 4.51 -17.46 25.62
C LEU A 167 3.97 -18.52 24.65
N PHE A 168 4.17 -18.30 23.35
CA PHE A 168 3.86 -19.28 22.32
C PHE A 168 5.14 -19.81 21.68
N VAL A 169 5.22 -21.12 21.55
CA VAL A 169 6.30 -21.80 20.83
C VAL A 169 5.80 -22.23 19.46
N THR A 170 6.36 -21.67 18.39
CA THR A 170 5.77 -21.80 17.04
C THR A 170 5.82 -23.22 16.47
N HIS A 171 6.87 -23.98 16.75
CA HIS A 171 7.06 -25.33 16.22
C HIS A 171 6.19 -26.38 16.95
N THR A 172 6.06 -26.29 18.28
CA THR A 172 5.16 -27.17 19.05
C THR A 172 3.72 -26.71 19.07
N ARG A 173 3.46 -25.44 18.73
CA ARG A 173 2.16 -24.76 18.78
C ARG A 173 1.53 -24.75 20.17
N VAL A 174 2.38 -24.68 21.20
CA VAL A 174 1.97 -24.69 22.60
C VAL A 174 1.98 -23.27 23.17
N TRP A 175 0.85 -22.89 23.77
CA TRP A 175 0.79 -21.77 24.69
C TRP A 175 1.23 -22.19 26.08
N THR A 176 2.03 -21.37 26.74
CA THR A 176 2.37 -21.49 28.15
C THR A 176 2.08 -20.16 28.82
N LYS A 177 1.17 -20.17 29.78
CA LYS A 177 0.95 -19.02 30.66
C LYS A 177 2.14 -18.91 31.61
N LEU A 178 2.76 -17.74 31.67
CA LEU A 178 3.87 -17.50 32.57
C LEU A 178 3.32 -17.17 33.97
N LEU A 179 3.82 -17.88 34.98
CA LEU A 179 3.42 -17.68 36.38
C LEU A 179 4.13 -16.46 36.94
N GLU A 180 3.47 -15.31 36.91
CA GLU A 180 4.10 -14.04 37.26
C GLU A 180 4.45 -13.97 38.75
N GLY A 181 5.65 -13.49 39.08
CA GLY A 181 6.04 -13.21 40.47
C GLY A 181 5.22 -12.08 41.10
N PRO A 182 5.23 -11.93 42.44
CA PRO A 182 4.40 -10.97 43.19
C PRO A 182 4.80 -9.49 43.04
N GLU A 183 5.82 -9.19 42.24
CA GLU A 183 6.39 -7.84 42.07
C GLU A 183 5.59 -7.00 41.05
N ALA A 184 5.83 -5.67 41.02
CA ALA A 184 5.07 -4.61 40.35
C ALA A 184 4.69 -4.88 38.88
N LYS A 185 3.67 -5.71 38.72
CA LYS A 185 3.01 -6.02 37.46
C LYS A 185 2.38 -4.73 36.90
N PRO A 186 2.60 -4.40 35.62
CA PRO A 186 1.89 -3.28 35.01
C PRO A 186 0.38 -3.49 35.11
N PHE A 187 -0.35 -2.39 35.27
CA PHE A 187 -1.81 -2.40 35.26
C PHE A 187 -2.35 -3.17 34.05
N CYS A 188 -3.56 -3.72 34.19
CA CYS A 188 -4.29 -4.28 33.05
C CYS A 188 -4.50 -3.19 32.00
N LEU A 189 -3.78 -3.26 30.89
CA LEU A 189 -3.71 -2.20 29.89
C LEU A 189 -3.98 -2.78 28.51
N CYS A 190 -4.62 -1.98 27.66
CA CYS A 190 -4.78 -2.27 26.24
C CYS A 190 -4.03 -1.26 25.38
N GLY A 191 -3.61 -1.69 24.18
CA GLY A 191 -2.90 -0.86 23.21
C GLY A 191 -1.50 -0.42 23.64
N GLN A 192 -0.85 -1.24 24.46
CA GLN A 192 0.57 -1.13 24.78
C GLN A 192 1.42 -1.59 23.60
N SER A 193 2.69 -1.16 23.58
CA SER A 193 3.72 -1.79 22.76
C SER A 193 4.57 -2.73 23.61
N ALA A 194 5.14 -3.75 22.97
CA ALA A 194 6.10 -4.66 23.57
C ALA A 194 7.29 -4.83 22.62
N CYS A 195 8.51 -4.79 23.16
CA CYS A 195 9.74 -4.86 22.38
C CYS A 195 10.77 -5.74 23.09
N LEU A 196 11.43 -6.64 22.35
CA LEU A 196 12.54 -7.43 22.86
C LEU A 196 13.80 -6.56 22.91
N TRP A 197 14.45 -6.52 24.06
CA TRP A 197 15.79 -5.96 24.22
C TRP A 197 16.63 -6.93 25.05
N GLN A 198 17.63 -7.54 24.42
CA GLN A 198 18.44 -8.60 25.01
C GLN A 198 17.53 -9.74 25.54
N ASP A 199 17.62 -10.09 26.82
CA ASP A 199 16.81 -11.14 27.45
C ASP A 199 15.52 -10.62 28.12
N THR A 200 15.13 -9.38 27.83
CA THR A 200 14.00 -8.71 28.49
C THR A 200 13.00 -8.16 27.49
N ILE A 201 11.73 -8.11 27.90
CA ILE A 201 10.66 -7.48 27.14
C ILE A 201 10.32 -6.15 27.77
N LEU A 202 10.45 -5.08 27.00
CA LEU A 202 10.07 -3.73 27.37
C LEU A 202 8.61 -3.49 26.98
N PHE A 203 7.81 -3.01 27.92
CA PHE A 203 6.42 -2.60 27.71
C PHE A 203 6.27 -1.10 27.94
N PHE A 204 5.64 -0.42 26.99
CA PHE A 204 5.43 1.02 27.07
C PHE A 204 3.98 1.40 26.73
N GLY A 205 3.49 2.39 27.48
CA GLY A 205 2.20 3.03 27.28
C GLY A 205 0.99 2.13 27.52
N GLY A 206 -0.12 2.45 26.85
CA GLY A 206 -1.40 1.77 26.98
C GLY A 206 -2.46 2.59 27.70
N SER A 207 -3.66 2.04 27.80
CA SER A 207 -4.78 2.66 28.52
C SER A 207 -5.62 1.65 29.28
N THR A 208 -6.16 2.11 30.42
CA THR A 208 -7.21 1.42 31.18
C THR A 208 -8.62 1.72 30.66
N GLY A 209 -8.75 2.51 29.59
CA GLY A 209 -10.01 3.10 29.14
C GLY A 209 -10.32 4.44 29.81
N LEU A 210 -9.86 4.64 31.05
CA LEU A 210 -9.99 5.89 31.81
C LEU A 210 -8.68 6.68 31.82
N GLU A 211 -7.58 5.98 32.06
CA GLU A 211 -6.25 6.56 32.18
C GLU A 211 -5.34 6.07 31.06
N TYR A 212 -4.35 6.89 30.75
CA TYR A 212 -3.28 6.54 29.83
C TYR A 212 -1.98 6.42 30.61
N SER A 213 -1.12 5.51 30.19
CA SER A 213 0.20 5.34 30.79
C SER A 213 1.29 5.83 29.84
N ASN A 214 2.41 6.27 30.40
CA ASN A 214 3.73 6.39 29.77
C ASN A 214 4.82 5.72 30.62
N ALA A 215 4.42 4.84 31.54
CA ALA A 215 5.36 4.07 32.33
C ALA A 215 6.07 3.03 31.44
N LEU A 216 7.34 2.80 31.74
CA LEU A 216 8.16 1.77 31.11
C LEU A 216 8.31 0.62 32.09
N HIS A 217 7.90 -0.57 31.67
CA HIS A 217 8.10 -1.79 32.44
C HIS A 217 9.00 -2.72 31.66
N GLN A 218 9.79 -3.52 32.37
CA GLN A 218 10.49 -4.65 31.79
C GLN A 218 10.01 -5.94 32.43
N TYR A 219 10.02 -6.99 31.62
CA TYR A 219 9.81 -8.36 32.05
C TYR A 219 11.04 -9.19 31.66
N ASN A 220 11.71 -9.77 32.65
CA ASN A 220 12.86 -10.62 32.41
C ASN A 220 12.41 -12.08 32.19
N LEU A 221 12.70 -12.61 31.00
CA LEU A 221 12.27 -13.95 30.60
C LEU A 221 12.97 -15.07 31.39
N LYS A 222 14.18 -14.83 31.89
CA LYS A 222 14.99 -15.80 32.64
C LYS A 222 14.57 -15.87 34.11
N THR A 223 14.36 -14.73 34.73
CA THR A 223 14.00 -14.65 36.15
C THR A 223 12.49 -14.66 36.39
N ASN A 224 11.68 -14.48 35.34
CA ASN A 224 10.22 -14.38 35.41
C ASN A 224 9.78 -13.27 36.40
N ARG A 225 10.35 -12.08 36.22
CA ARG A 225 10.10 -10.92 37.09
C ARG A 225 9.79 -9.67 36.30
N TRP A 226 8.84 -8.90 36.84
CA TRP A 226 8.50 -7.57 36.40
C TRP A 226 9.32 -6.53 37.14
N GLN A 227 9.70 -5.47 36.44
CA GLN A 227 10.30 -4.30 37.05
C GLN A 227 9.82 -3.05 36.32
N GLN A 228 9.31 -2.07 37.05
CA GLN A 228 9.10 -0.75 36.50
C GLN A 228 10.45 -0.02 36.40
N LEU A 229 10.77 0.48 35.22
CA LEU A 229 12.03 1.18 34.96
C LEU A 229 11.86 2.68 35.17
N ALA A 230 12.77 3.26 35.94
CA ALA A 230 12.94 4.71 36.01
C ALA A 230 13.62 5.20 34.72
N THR A 231 13.15 6.34 34.22
CA THR A 231 13.68 6.96 33.00
C THR A 231 13.91 8.44 33.22
N LEU A 232 14.94 8.98 32.58
CA LEU A 232 15.29 10.39 32.61
C LEU A 232 14.85 11.10 31.32
N GLY A 233 14.91 12.44 31.32
CA GLY A 233 14.66 13.26 30.14
C GLY A 233 13.18 13.44 29.77
N PRO A 234 12.90 14.19 28.68
CA PRO A 234 11.54 14.47 28.23
C PRO A 234 10.88 13.22 27.66
N ARG A 235 10.15 12.50 28.51
CA ARG A 235 9.44 11.29 28.12
C ARG A 235 8.19 11.60 27.29
N PRO A 236 7.75 10.66 26.43
CA PRO A 236 6.49 10.82 25.71
C PRO A 236 5.31 10.99 26.67
N THR A 237 4.33 11.80 26.29
CA THR A 237 3.05 11.92 27.00
C THR A 237 2.36 10.55 27.11
N PRO A 238 1.51 10.33 28.13
CA PRO A 238 0.68 9.13 28.24
C PRO A 238 -0.09 8.84 26.95
N ARG A 239 -0.01 7.60 26.44
CA ARG A 239 -0.48 7.31 25.08
C ARG A 239 -0.95 5.88 24.86
N TYR A 240 -1.93 5.77 23.97
CA TYR A 240 -2.51 4.53 23.47
C TYR A 240 -2.27 4.38 21.96
N LYS A 241 -2.11 3.14 21.48
CA LYS A 241 -1.97 2.80 20.05
C LYS A 241 -0.92 3.65 19.32
N HIS A 242 0.19 3.88 20.01
CA HIS A 242 1.46 4.27 19.43
C HIS A 242 2.14 3.04 18.84
N GLN A 243 3.24 3.26 18.11
CA GLN A 243 4.10 2.19 17.61
C GLN A 243 5.46 2.28 18.29
N ALA A 244 6.04 1.13 18.63
CA ALA A 244 7.39 1.07 19.17
C ALA A 244 8.21 -0.08 18.59
N PHE A 245 9.51 0.11 18.50
CA PHE A 245 10.47 -0.85 17.98
C PHE A 245 11.87 -0.53 18.51
N ILE A 246 12.78 -1.51 18.45
CA ILE A 246 14.19 -1.34 18.80
C ILE A 246 15.03 -1.12 17.55
N HIS A 247 15.89 -0.11 17.58
CA HIS A 247 16.94 0.13 16.59
C HIS A 247 18.26 0.45 17.30
N GLY A 248 19.28 -0.37 17.07
CA GLY A 248 20.53 -0.30 17.84
C GLY A 248 20.27 -0.44 19.34
N SER A 249 20.90 0.43 20.15
CA SER A 249 20.70 0.51 21.60
C SER A 249 19.55 1.43 22.02
N SER A 250 18.51 1.53 21.20
CA SER A 250 17.43 2.50 21.43
C SER A 250 16.05 1.98 21.11
N MET A 251 15.10 2.33 21.97
CA MET A 251 13.67 2.14 21.71
C MET A 251 13.10 3.42 21.12
N TYR A 252 12.41 3.30 19.98
CA TYR A 252 11.67 4.40 19.38
C TYR A 252 10.18 4.26 19.68
N VAL A 253 9.51 5.39 19.90
CA VAL A 253 8.06 5.48 20.07
C VAL A 253 7.52 6.54 19.10
N ILE A 254 6.56 6.17 18.26
CA ILE A 254 5.99 7.03 17.22
C ILE A 254 4.49 7.20 17.44
N GLY A 255 4.07 8.46 17.52
CA GLY A 255 2.67 8.87 17.60
C GLY A 255 1.88 8.21 18.72
N GLY A 256 0.63 7.86 18.41
CA GLY A 256 -0.36 7.53 19.42
C GLY A 256 -0.77 8.78 20.19
N GLY A 257 -1.52 8.60 21.27
CA GLY A 257 -1.87 9.73 22.12
C GLY A 257 -2.98 9.43 23.11
N CYS A 258 -3.40 10.51 23.78
CA CYS A 258 -4.65 10.58 24.51
C CYS A 258 -5.81 10.83 23.51
N PHE A 259 -7.07 10.58 23.90
CA PHE A 259 -8.25 10.96 23.10
C PHE A 259 -8.44 12.49 22.90
N LYS A 260 -7.49 13.34 23.34
CA LYS A 260 -7.51 14.78 23.07
C LYS A 260 -7.19 15.04 21.59
N PRO A 261 -7.74 16.10 20.97
CA PRO A 261 -7.47 16.41 19.58
C PRO A 261 -5.96 16.56 19.36
N LEU A 262 -5.40 15.64 18.59
CA LEU A 262 -4.02 15.73 18.12
C LEU A 262 -4.02 16.65 16.90
N CYS A 263 -3.87 17.95 17.12
CA CYS A 263 -3.83 18.97 16.06
C CYS A 263 -2.39 19.34 15.65
N GLU A 264 -1.43 18.47 15.93
CA GLU A 264 0.01 18.70 15.72
C GLU A 264 0.62 17.67 14.77
N ASP A 265 1.89 17.87 14.42
CA ASP A 265 2.70 16.88 13.74
C ASP A 265 2.91 15.63 14.61
N ILE A 266 3.09 14.47 13.97
CA ILE A 266 3.37 13.23 14.69
C ILE A 266 4.70 13.32 15.42
N ASP A 267 4.70 13.01 16.71
CA ASP A 267 5.91 13.02 17.51
C ASP A 267 6.69 11.69 17.39
N VAL A 268 8.01 11.80 17.47
CA VAL A 268 8.94 10.68 17.53
C VAL A 268 9.81 10.86 18.77
N HIS A 269 9.83 9.86 19.62
CA HIS A 269 10.67 9.82 20.82
C HIS A 269 11.64 8.65 20.74
N ARG A 270 12.83 8.85 21.30
CA ARG A 270 13.88 7.85 21.41
C ARG A 270 14.29 7.71 22.86
N LEU A 271 14.24 6.50 23.38
CA LEU A 271 14.85 6.12 24.65
C LEU A 271 16.18 5.46 24.36
N ASP A 272 17.25 6.03 24.89
CA ASP A 272 18.55 5.36 24.93
C ASP A 272 18.51 4.28 26.03
N LEU A 273 18.69 3.01 25.65
CA LEU A 273 18.53 1.86 26.55
C LEU A 273 19.77 1.60 27.42
N THR A 274 20.88 2.31 27.16
CA THR A 274 22.08 2.24 27.99
C THR A 274 22.00 3.26 29.12
N THR A 275 21.51 4.47 28.82
CA THR A 275 21.41 5.58 29.77
C THR A 275 20.01 5.78 30.35
N MET A 276 19.02 5.02 29.88
CA MET A 276 17.60 5.13 30.25
C MET A 276 17.06 6.55 30.14
N THR A 277 17.52 7.30 29.13
CA THR A 277 17.17 8.71 28.93
C THR A 277 16.35 8.90 27.65
N TRP A 278 15.16 9.47 27.80
CA TRP A 278 14.30 9.88 26.69
C TRP A 278 14.78 11.17 26.05
N ARG A 279 14.59 11.27 24.73
CA ARG A 279 14.68 12.50 23.97
C ARG A 279 13.59 12.51 22.90
N GLN A 280 12.98 13.67 22.66
CA GLN A 280 12.18 13.88 21.47
C GLN A 280 13.12 14.05 20.27
N VAL A 281 12.85 13.29 19.21
CA VAL A 281 13.63 13.32 17.97
C VAL A 281 13.04 14.39 17.07
N ALA A 282 13.84 15.41 16.74
CA ALA A 282 13.45 16.38 15.73
C ALA A 282 13.43 15.69 14.35
N THR A 283 12.24 15.64 13.73
CA THR A 283 12.07 15.08 12.39
C THR A 283 11.78 16.19 11.38
N ARG A 284 12.07 15.93 10.11
CA ARG A 284 11.89 16.90 9.01
C ARG A 284 11.35 16.24 7.76
N GLY A 285 11.05 17.04 6.73
CA GLY A 285 10.53 16.56 5.45
C GLY A 285 9.00 16.52 5.45
N SER A 286 8.41 15.49 4.87
CA SER A 286 6.95 15.31 4.81
C SER A 286 6.41 14.75 6.12
N VAL A 287 6.52 15.52 7.21
CA VAL A 287 6.11 15.10 8.55
C VAL A 287 4.60 14.79 8.55
N PRO A 288 4.18 13.58 8.95
CA PRO A 288 2.77 13.23 9.01
C PRO A 288 2.04 13.94 10.14
N MET A 289 0.74 14.22 9.95
CA MET A 289 -0.12 14.64 11.07
C MET A 289 -0.20 13.56 12.15
N ALA A 290 -0.30 14.00 13.40
CA ALA A 290 -0.48 13.15 14.56
C ALA A 290 -1.75 12.27 14.45
N ARG A 291 -1.63 11.03 14.93
CA ARG A 291 -2.64 9.98 14.70
C ARG A 291 -2.47 8.83 15.68
N VAL A 292 -3.56 8.10 15.89
CA VAL A 292 -3.60 6.86 16.68
C VAL A 292 -3.91 5.66 15.80
N ALA A 293 -3.59 4.45 16.26
CA ALA A 293 -3.96 3.19 15.62
C ALA A 293 -3.51 3.07 14.15
N HIS A 294 -2.46 3.81 13.80
CA HIS A 294 -1.61 3.58 12.64
C HIS A 294 -0.71 2.38 12.91
N THR A 295 -0.04 1.87 11.88
CA THR A 295 0.97 0.83 12.04
C THR A 295 2.31 1.27 11.46
N CYS A 296 3.38 0.71 12.02
CA CYS A 296 4.74 0.92 11.57
C CYS A 296 5.37 -0.43 11.25
N ALA A 297 5.78 -0.61 10.00
CA ALA A 297 6.57 -1.76 9.58
C ALA A 297 8.06 -1.35 9.61
N TYR A 298 8.81 -1.92 10.56
CA TYR A 298 10.22 -1.59 10.79
C TYR A 298 11.13 -2.45 9.91
N ASP A 299 11.95 -1.78 9.11
CA ASP A 299 13.02 -2.35 8.30
C ASP A 299 14.34 -2.19 9.06
N SER A 300 14.89 -3.33 9.51
CA SER A 300 16.14 -3.42 10.25
C SER A 300 17.39 -3.46 9.37
N SER A 301 17.25 -3.29 8.04
CA SER A 301 18.40 -3.17 7.14
C SER A 301 19.27 -1.93 7.47
N GLU A 302 20.47 -1.88 6.90
CA GLU A 302 21.45 -0.82 7.19
C GLU A 302 20.84 0.58 7.10
N GLY A 303 21.08 1.38 8.15
CA GLY A 303 20.56 2.73 8.31
C GLY A 303 19.14 2.83 8.89
N GLY A 304 18.39 1.73 8.91
CA GLY A 304 17.08 1.61 9.52
C GLY A 304 15.98 2.46 8.86
N ALA A 305 14.82 1.86 8.63
CA ALA A 305 13.66 2.60 8.14
C ALA A 305 12.36 2.15 8.77
N VAL A 306 11.40 3.06 8.82
CA VAL A 306 10.06 2.77 9.32
C VAL A 306 9.05 3.19 8.29
N TYR A 307 8.18 2.26 7.91
CA TYR A 307 7.08 2.50 6.99
C TYR A 307 5.80 2.67 7.80
N MET A 308 5.25 3.89 7.83
CA MET A 308 4.04 4.20 8.58
C MET A 308 2.84 4.32 7.65
N TRP A 309 1.78 3.57 7.93
CA TRP A 309 0.57 3.57 7.10
C TRP A 309 -0.72 3.70 7.92
N GLY A 310 -1.68 4.42 7.33
CA GLY A 310 -3.05 4.52 7.82
C GLY A 310 -3.17 5.19 9.19
N GLY A 311 -4.11 4.68 9.99
CA GLY A 311 -4.45 5.20 11.31
C GLY A 311 -5.65 6.13 11.29
N PHE A 312 -5.83 6.85 12.39
CA PHE A 312 -7.01 7.66 12.65
C PHE A 312 -6.62 8.98 13.30
N THR A 313 -7.27 10.06 12.86
CA THR A 313 -7.07 11.42 13.40
C THR A 313 -8.26 11.85 14.25
N ALA A 314 -8.11 12.96 14.97
CA ALA A 314 -9.18 13.54 15.78
C ALA A 314 -10.47 13.86 15.00
N GLY A 315 -10.37 14.12 13.69
CA GLY A 315 -11.53 14.36 12.80
C GLY A 315 -12.35 13.11 12.44
N LEU A 316 -12.13 12.00 13.16
CA LEU A 316 -12.78 10.72 12.99
C LEU A 316 -12.61 10.03 11.61
N GLN A 317 -11.59 10.41 10.86
CA GLN A 317 -11.33 9.85 9.54
C GLN A 317 -10.17 8.86 9.59
N CYS A 318 -10.43 7.66 9.05
CA CYS A 318 -9.38 6.71 8.75
C CYS A 318 -8.51 7.23 7.60
N LEU A 319 -7.20 7.01 7.72
CA LEU A 319 -6.22 7.48 6.77
C LEU A 319 -5.73 6.35 5.86
N ARG A 320 -5.20 6.72 4.70
CA ARG A 320 -4.50 5.83 3.73
C ARG A 320 -3.12 6.34 3.32
N ASN A 321 -2.70 7.48 3.88
CA ASN A 321 -1.44 8.11 3.52
C ASN A 321 -0.27 7.27 4.06
N PHE A 322 0.80 7.21 3.27
CA PHE A 322 1.90 6.29 3.45
C PHE A 322 3.20 7.06 3.54
N TYR A 323 4.03 6.75 4.53
CA TYR A 323 5.25 7.49 4.80
C TYR A 323 6.39 6.54 5.11
N ARG A 324 7.61 6.98 4.81
CA ARG A 324 8.85 6.35 5.24
C ARG A 324 9.67 7.32 6.09
N LEU A 325 10.06 6.91 7.28
CA LEU A 325 11.05 7.60 8.11
C LEU A 325 12.40 6.92 7.93
N SER A 326 13.43 7.69 7.54
CA SER A 326 14.83 7.26 7.67
C SER A 326 15.31 7.52 9.10
N LEU A 327 15.87 6.50 9.76
CA LEU A 327 16.35 6.63 11.12
C LEU A 327 17.71 7.35 11.17
N ASP A 328 18.60 7.16 10.20
CA ASP A 328 19.86 7.91 10.11
C ASP A 328 19.67 9.43 10.02
N THR A 329 18.73 9.85 9.16
CA THR A 329 18.55 11.27 8.83
C THR A 329 17.38 11.91 9.56
N HIS A 330 16.56 11.12 10.27
CA HIS A 330 15.30 11.53 10.88
C HIS A 330 14.38 12.30 9.89
N THR A 331 14.39 11.88 8.62
CA THR A 331 13.62 12.55 7.56
C THR A 331 12.45 11.68 7.12
N TRP A 332 11.25 12.25 7.18
CA TRP A 332 10.03 11.69 6.63
C TRP A 332 9.93 11.95 5.14
N THR A 333 9.59 10.91 4.38
CA THR A 333 9.27 10.98 2.96
C THR A 333 7.86 10.45 2.77
N ALA A 334 6.96 11.27 2.21
CA ALA A 334 5.66 10.79 1.79
C ALA A 334 5.83 9.86 0.59
N ILE A 335 5.27 8.65 0.68
CA ILE A 335 5.19 7.71 -0.43
C ILE A 335 3.90 8.06 -1.19
N PRO A 336 3.98 8.43 -2.48
CA PRO A 336 2.80 8.82 -3.25
C PRO A 336 1.72 7.75 -3.21
N ALA A 337 0.49 8.19 -2.96
CA ALA A 337 -0.66 7.30 -3.04
C ALA A 337 -0.84 6.80 -4.48
N LEU A 338 -0.99 5.49 -4.64
CA LEU A 338 -1.48 4.94 -5.90
C LEU A 338 -2.97 5.24 -6.02
N ARG A 339 -3.52 5.05 -7.23
CA ARG A 339 -4.96 5.15 -7.44
C ARG A 339 -5.71 4.23 -6.46
N THR A 340 -6.92 4.63 -6.09
CA THR A 340 -7.68 4.03 -4.98
C THR A 340 -7.89 2.53 -5.12
N GLU A 341 -8.09 2.07 -6.35
CA GLU A 341 -8.32 0.68 -6.76
C GLU A 341 -7.04 -0.17 -6.75
N LEU A 342 -5.87 0.46 -6.66
CA LEU A 342 -4.55 -0.18 -6.64
C LEU A 342 -3.87 -0.08 -5.27
N SER A 343 -4.63 0.18 -4.19
CA SER A 343 -4.09 0.32 -2.84
C SER A 343 -5.12 -0.07 -1.78
N PRO A 344 -4.69 -0.44 -0.56
CA PRO A 344 -5.61 -0.72 0.53
C PRO A 344 -6.49 0.50 0.86
N SER A 345 -7.77 0.25 1.10
CA SER A 345 -8.70 1.25 1.64
C SER A 345 -8.22 1.84 2.96
N ALA A 346 -8.49 3.13 3.17
CA ALA A 346 -8.14 3.83 4.41
C ALA A 346 -8.68 3.11 5.65
N ARG A 347 -7.84 2.92 6.68
CA ARG A 347 -8.22 2.15 7.87
C ARG A 347 -7.32 2.41 9.09
N SER A 348 -7.80 1.98 10.24
CA SER A 348 -7.10 1.98 11.52
C SER A 348 -7.22 0.61 12.20
N PHE A 349 -6.48 0.40 13.29
CA PHE A 349 -6.49 -0.86 14.06
C PHE A 349 -6.20 -2.11 13.21
N HIS A 350 -5.43 -1.94 12.14
CA HIS A 350 -4.86 -3.02 11.32
C HIS A 350 -3.52 -3.46 11.92
N GLY A 351 -2.94 -4.52 11.38
CA GLY A 351 -1.58 -4.96 11.66
C GLY A 351 -0.66 -4.67 10.47
N SER A 352 0.64 -4.49 10.71
CA SER A 352 1.63 -4.49 9.64
C SER A 352 2.93 -5.17 10.05
N ILE A 353 3.61 -5.78 9.09
CA ILE A 353 4.99 -6.27 9.26
C ILE A 353 5.86 -5.83 8.09
N PHE A 354 7.17 -5.83 8.30
CA PHE A 354 8.16 -5.74 7.23
C PHE A 354 8.79 -7.12 7.05
N SER A 355 8.88 -7.59 5.81
CA SER A 355 9.60 -8.82 5.47
C SER A 355 10.09 -8.77 4.03
N ALA A 356 11.31 -9.24 3.79
CA ALA A 356 11.92 -9.37 2.46
C ALA A 356 11.74 -8.10 1.58
N GLY A 357 12.07 -6.93 2.12
CA GLY A 357 11.97 -5.65 1.40
C GLY A 357 10.55 -5.16 1.12
N SER A 358 9.55 -5.77 1.74
CA SER A 358 8.13 -5.52 1.50
C SER A 358 7.40 -5.19 2.79
N VAL A 359 6.42 -4.28 2.71
CA VAL A 359 5.50 -3.98 3.82
C VAL A 359 4.21 -4.75 3.61
N TYR A 360 3.78 -5.50 4.61
CA TYR A 360 2.49 -6.20 4.60
C TYR A 360 1.52 -5.51 5.54
N VAL A 361 0.28 -5.29 5.10
CA VAL A 361 -0.82 -4.71 5.87
C VAL A 361 -1.96 -5.71 5.96
N PHE A 362 -2.46 -5.95 7.18
CA PHE A 362 -3.45 -6.99 7.49
C PHE A 362 -4.71 -6.36 8.06
N SER A 363 -5.86 -6.66 7.44
CA SER A 363 -7.19 -6.44 8.02
C SER A 363 -7.40 -4.99 8.53
N GLY A 364 -8.16 -4.77 9.62
CA GLY A 364 -8.44 -3.46 10.20
C GLY A 364 -9.86 -2.98 9.94
N SER A 365 -10.13 -1.70 10.21
CA SER A 365 -11.46 -1.10 9.98
C SER A 365 -11.37 0.34 9.50
N ASN A 366 -12.30 0.73 8.63
CA ASN A 366 -12.52 2.13 8.21
C ASN A 366 -13.62 2.84 9.03
N GLY A 367 -14.21 2.17 10.02
CA GLY A 367 -15.33 2.65 10.83
C GLY A 367 -16.70 2.11 10.37
N SER A 368 -16.88 1.79 9.09
CA SER A 368 -18.12 1.19 8.57
C SER A 368 -18.02 -0.33 8.44
N GLU A 369 -16.89 -0.82 7.96
CA GLU A 369 -16.61 -2.25 7.77
C GLU A 369 -15.30 -2.66 8.43
N LYS A 370 -15.12 -3.97 8.58
CA LYS A 370 -13.85 -4.58 8.93
C LYS A 370 -13.35 -5.36 7.74
N PHE A 371 -12.04 -5.41 7.60
CA PHE A 371 -11.38 -6.11 6.50
C PHE A 371 -10.75 -7.41 7.00
N SER A 372 -10.61 -8.38 6.09
CA SER A 372 -9.81 -9.60 6.26
C SER A 372 -8.69 -9.70 5.21
N ASP A 373 -8.46 -8.65 4.43
CA ASP A 373 -7.50 -8.60 3.33
C ASP A 373 -6.03 -8.54 3.80
N VAL A 374 -5.14 -8.86 2.87
CA VAL A 374 -3.69 -8.67 3.02
C VAL A 374 -3.15 -7.93 1.81
N TRP A 375 -2.44 -6.84 2.06
CA TRP A 375 -1.80 -6.03 1.03
C TRP A 375 -0.29 -6.02 1.23
N ARG A 376 0.46 -6.21 0.14
CA ARG A 376 1.91 -6.14 0.12
C ARG A 376 2.37 -4.95 -0.71
N TYR A 377 3.02 -3.98 -0.09
CA TYR A 377 3.75 -2.94 -0.79
C TYR A 377 5.17 -3.42 -1.11
N GLN A 378 5.58 -3.24 -2.36
CA GLN A 378 6.95 -3.50 -2.81
C GLN A 378 7.51 -2.26 -3.49
N GLN A 379 8.71 -1.88 -3.08
CA GLN A 379 9.52 -0.92 -3.81
C GLN A 379 10.34 -1.69 -4.85
N VAL A 380 9.91 -1.68 -6.11
CA VAL A 380 10.70 -2.29 -7.18
C VAL A 380 11.87 -1.36 -7.45
N ARG A 381 13.03 -1.69 -6.88
CA ARG A 381 14.29 -1.15 -7.38
C ARG A 381 14.40 -1.65 -8.81
N GLN A 382 14.46 -0.76 -9.79
CA GLN A 382 14.86 -1.19 -11.11
C GLN A 382 16.29 -1.71 -10.97
N THR A 383 16.47 -3.02 -11.12
CA THR A 383 17.78 -3.50 -11.55
C THR A 383 18.03 -2.85 -12.90
N PRO A 384 19.18 -2.18 -13.11
CA PRO A 384 19.50 -1.70 -14.44
C PRO A 384 19.36 -2.90 -15.40
N PRO A 385 18.68 -2.74 -16.55
CA PRO A 385 18.56 -3.83 -17.50
C PRO A 385 19.95 -4.42 -17.77
N PRO A 386 20.11 -5.75 -17.86
CA PRO A 386 21.40 -6.36 -18.12
C PRO A 386 22.10 -5.67 -19.28
N LEU A 387 23.43 -5.58 -19.27
CA LEU A 387 24.23 -4.96 -20.34
C LEU A 387 23.80 -5.44 -21.73
N LEU A 388 23.41 -6.71 -21.85
CA LEU A 388 22.88 -7.30 -23.08
C LEU A 388 21.58 -6.65 -23.56
N THR A 389 20.65 -6.35 -22.65
CA THR A 389 19.39 -5.68 -22.96
C THR A 389 19.61 -4.22 -23.35
N LEU A 390 20.58 -3.54 -22.71
CA LEU A 390 20.98 -2.18 -23.10
C LEU A 390 21.66 -2.18 -24.49
N ALA A 391 22.56 -3.12 -24.75
CA ALA A 391 23.23 -3.28 -26.04
C ALA A 391 22.24 -3.59 -27.17
N ALA A 392 21.29 -4.51 -26.94
CA ALA A 392 20.23 -4.82 -27.90
C ALA A 392 19.34 -3.62 -28.21
N ARG A 393 18.98 -2.83 -27.19
CA ARG A 393 18.21 -1.58 -27.39
C ARG A 393 18.99 -0.52 -28.15
N ALA A 394 20.29 -0.38 -27.89
CA ALA A 394 21.15 0.55 -28.61
C ALA A 394 21.30 0.15 -30.09
N LEU A 395 21.49 -1.14 -30.38
CA LEU A 395 21.55 -1.66 -31.75
C LEU A 395 20.22 -1.46 -32.49
N LEU A 396 19.09 -1.76 -31.86
CA LEU A 396 17.75 -1.51 -32.42
C LEU A 396 17.51 -0.02 -32.71
N ALA A 397 17.96 0.87 -31.83
CA ALA A 397 17.85 2.31 -32.06
C ALA A 397 18.71 2.74 -33.26
N GLN A 398 19.95 2.24 -33.37
CA GLN A 398 20.83 2.54 -34.50
C GLN A 398 20.27 2.02 -35.83
N THR A 399 19.70 0.82 -35.86
CA THR A 399 19.09 0.27 -37.08
C THR A 399 17.83 1.04 -37.49
N LEU A 400 17.00 1.47 -36.53
CA LEU A 400 15.85 2.33 -36.80
C LEU A 400 16.27 3.70 -37.34
N THR A 401 17.29 4.32 -36.75
CA THR A 401 17.82 5.61 -37.25
C THR A 401 18.41 5.45 -38.65
N ALA A 402 19.15 4.37 -38.91
CA ALA A 402 19.71 4.08 -40.23
C ALA A 402 18.60 3.83 -41.28
N ALA A 403 17.53 3.10 -40.91
CA ALA A 403 16.39 2.86 -41.78
C ALA A 403 15.62 4.15 -42.12
N LEU A 404 15.46 5.05 -41.14
CA LEU A 404 14.84 6.36 -41.34
C LEU A 404 15.69 7.25 -42.25
N ALA A 405 17.01 7.26 -42.07
CA ALA A 405 17.93 8.00 -42.94
C ALA A 405 17.90 7.46 -44.38
N ALA A 406 17.89 6.14 -44.55
CA ALA A 406 17.79 5.49 -45.87
C ALA A 406 16.47 5.84 -46.59
N SER A 407 15.35 5.89 -45.85
CA SER A 407 14.04 6.31 -46.36
C SER A 407 14.02 7.77 -46.82
N GLN A 408 14.71 8.66 -46.09
CA GLN A 408 14.86 10.07 -46.46
C GLN A 408 15.71 10.25 -47.73
N THR A 409 16.78 9.48 -47.91
CA THR A 409 17.59 9.51 -49.14
C THR A 409 16.87 8.95 -50.37
N MET A 410 15.98 7.96 -50.19
CA MET A 410 15.14 7.41 -51.26
C MET A 410 14.08 8.42 -51.71
N THR A 411 13.51 9.19 -50.79
CA THR A 411 12.53 10.25 -51.11
C THR A 411 13.19 11.45 -51.79
N THR A 412 14.41 11.85 -51.41
CA THR A 412 15.14 12.92 -52.13
C THR A 412 15.58 12.51 -53.54
N SER A 413 15.93 11.24 -53.75
CA SER A 413 16.29 10.73 -55.09
C SER A 413 15.08 10.59 -56.01
N ALA A 414 13.90 10.25 -55.47
CA ALA A 414 12.65 10.21 -56.22
C ALA A 414 12.18 11.61 -56.68
N VAL A 415 12.45 12.66 -55.89
CA VAL A 415 12.16 14.05 -56.26
C VAL A 415 13.14 14.56 -57.33
N ALA A 416 14.40 14.13 -57.32
CA ALA A 416 15.39 14.50 -58.33
C ALA A 416 15.12 13.87 -59.72
N MET A 417 14.46 12.70 -59.78
CA MET A 417 14.14 11.99 -61.03
C MET A 417 12.87 12.51 -61.75
N CYS A 418 12.09 13.40 -61.13
CA CYS A 418 10.89 14.00 -61.72
C CYS A 418 11.11 15.43 -62.28
N GLY A 419 12.34 15.92 -62.31
CA GLY A 419 12.68 17.26 -62.80
C GLY A 419 13.27 17.29 -64.21
N SER A 420 12.51 16.85 -65.23
CA SER A 420 12.87 17.12 -66.63
C SER A 420 11.63 17.10 -67.52
N ASP A 421 11.06 18.29 -67.78
CA ASP A 421 10.02 18.52 -68.79
C ASP A 421 10.61 18.59 -70.21
N PRO A 422 9.89 18.12 -71.23
CA PRO A 422 9.92 18.72 -72.56
C PRO A 422 8.59 19.44 -72.90
N PRO A 423 8.60 20.38 -73.86
CA PRO A 423 7.55 21.40 -73.99
C PRO A 423 6.41 21.05 -74.95
N HIS A 424 5.33 21.83 -74.81
CA HIS A 424 4.22 22.14 -75.73
C HIS A 424 2.89 21.35 -75.62
N GLY A 425 1.83 22.13 -75.35
CA GLY A 425 0.68 22.22 -76.27
C GLY A 425 -0.69 21.76 -75.77
N CYS A 426 -1.64 22.71 -75.75
CA CYS A 426 -3.11 22.55 -75.62
C CYS A 426 -3.62 22.07 -74.24
N GLY A 427 -4.43 22.80 -73.48
CA GLY A 427 -5.50 23.72 -73.84
C GLY A 427 -6.84 23.02 -73.60
N CYS A 428 -7.51 23.30 -72.46
CA CYS A 428 -8.97 23.35 -72.33
C CYS A 428 -9.42 23.82 -70.94
N ARG A 429 -10.35 24.79 -70.96
CA ARG A 429 -11.16 25.35 -69.86
C ARG A 429 -12.08 24.24 -69.28
N THR A 430 -12.64 24.27 -68.07
CA THR A 430 -13.45 25.29 -67.35
C THR A 430 -13.51 24.85 -65.87
N GLY A 431 -13.57 25.76 -64.90
CA GLY A 431 -14.84 26.13 -64.28
C GLY A 431 -14.63 26.51 -62.81
N SER A 432 -15.23 27.63 -62.42
CA SER A 432 -14.93 28.49 -61.28
C SER A 432 -15.51 28.05 -59.94
N ALA A 433 -14.88 28.57 -58.90
CA ALA A 433 -15.19 28.52 -57.47
C ALA A 433 -16.55 29.12 -57.07
N ALA A 434 -17.06 28.72 -55.90
CA ALA A 434 -17.51 29.64 -54.85
C ALA A 434 -17.77 28.91 -53.51
N SER A 435 -17.23 29.53 -52.46
CA SER A 435 -17.47 29.37 -51.02
C SER A 435 -18.84 29.88 -50.56
N PHE A 436 -19.33 29.46 -49.38
CA PHE A 436 -20.03 30.27 -48.32
C PHE A 436 -20.60 29.27 -47.27
N SER A 437 -20.13 29.26 -46.02
CA SER A 437 -20.51 30.05 -44.82
C SER A 437 -21.86 29.71 -44.17
N SER A 438 -21.77 29.44 -42.88
CA SER A 438 -22.81 29.21 -41.88
C SER A 438 -23.64 30.45 -41.50
N SER A 439 -24.90 30.24 -41.15
CA SER A 439 -25.65 31.15 -40.25
C SER A 439 -26.71 30.38 -39.45
N SER A 440 -26.75 30.72 -38.16
CA SER A 440 -27.65 30.29 -37.11
C SER A 440 -28.92 31.15 -36.98
N SER A 441 -30.02 30.54 -36.56
CA SER A 441 -31.14 31.14 -35.79
C SER A 441 -32.11 29.99 -35.44
N GLY A 442 -32.84 29.91 -34.33
CA GLY A 442 -33.10 30.84 -33.22
C GLY A 442 -34.56 30.67 -32.77
N SER A 443 -34.80 30.53 -31.45
CA SER A 443 -36.09 30.67 -30.72
C SER A 443 -37.24 29.69 -31.07
N GLY A 444 -38.23 29.39 -30.22
CA GLY A 444 -38.66 29.91 -28.91
C GLY A 444 -39.63 28.91 -28.23
N SER A 445 -39.73 28.92 -26.89
CA SER A 445 -40.93 29.26 -26.06
C SER A 445 -42.17 28.39 -26.32
N SER A 446 -42.94 27.83 -25.39
CA SER A 446 -43.29 28.06 -23.98
C SER A 446 -44.29 26.92 -23.66
N GLY A 447 -44.33 26.28 -22.48
CA GLY A 447 -44.95 26.81 -21.27
C GLY A 447 -46.13 25.91 -20.84
N GLY A 448 -46.25 25.62 -19.54
CA GLY A 448 -47.42 25.06 -18.84
C GLY A 448 -47.76 23.60 -19.16
N GLY A 449 -48.06 22.69 -18.24
CA GLY A 449 -48.48 22.83 -16.86
C GLY A 449 -49.59 21.81 -16.61
N GLY A 450 -49.38 20.90 -15.66
CA GLY A 450 -50.45 20.29 -14.86
C GLY A 450 -51.20 19.07 -15.41
N GLY A 451 -51.03 17.93 -14.72
CA GLY A 451 -52.15 17.35 -13.98
C GLY A 451 -52.75 16.02 -14.46
N GLY A 452 -52.49 14.97 -13.67
CA GLY A 452 -53.35 13.80 -13.46
C GLY A 452 -53.36 12.75 -14.59
N SER A 453 -53.64 11.47 -14.38
CA SER A 453 -53.85 10.63 -13.19
C SER A 453 -54.21 9.23 -13.76
N HIS A 454 -53.80 8.18 -13.05
CA HIS A 454 -54.34 6.81 -13.10
C HIS A 454 -54.27 5.96 -14.39
N GLY A 455 -53.66 4.78 -14.21
CA GLY A 455 -54.48 3.57 -14.06
C GLY A 455 -54.35 2.50 -15.15
N GLY A 456 -53.97 1.30 -14.71
CA GLY A 456 -54.32 0.01 -15.34
C GLY A 456 -53.42 -0.43 -16.50
N ALA A 457 -52.67 -1.53 -16.37
CA ALA A 457 -53.15 -2.91 -16.58
C ALA A 457 -53.56 -3.13 -18.05
N HIS A 458 -53.12 -4.15 -18.81
CA HIS A 458 -52.52 -5.44 -18.50
C HIS A 458 -52.24 -6.13 -19.86
N TYR A 459 -51.41 -7.19 -19.83
CA TYR A 459 -51.33 -8.31 -20.79
C TYR A 459 -50.68 -8.15 -22.19
N GLY A 460 -49.62 -8.94 -22.41
CA GLY A 460 -49.77 -10.12 -23.27
C GLY A 460 -48.76 -10.32 -24.41
N GLY A 461 -48.03 -11.45 -24.37
CA GLY A 461 -47.51 -12.20 -25.53
C GLY A 461 -46.10 -11.80 -26.02
N SER A 462 -45.05 -12.58 -25.73
CA SER A 462 -44.63 -13.83 -26.43
C SER A 462 -44.40 -13.59 -27.94
N ALA A 463 -43.17 -13.37 -28.39
CA ALA A 463 -42.08 -14.32 -28.66
C ALA A 463 -42.04 -14.86 -30.11
N HIS A 464 -40.85 -14.67 -30.69
CA HIS A 464 -40.14 -15.48 -31.71
C HIS A 464 -40.59 -15.45 -33.18
N GLY A 465 -39.59 -15.35 -34.07
CA GLY A 465 -39.76 -15.84 -35.44
C GLY A 465 -38.78 -15.34 -36.52
N HIS A 466 -37.53 -15.83 -36.46
CA HIS A 466 -36.70 -16.24 -37.61
C HIS A 466 -36.11 -15.27 -38.66
N ASN A 467 -34.79 -15.48 -38.83
CA ASN A 467 -33.90 -15.13 -39.94
C ASN A 467 -34.34 -15.66 -41.31
N TYR A 468 -33.96 -14.96 -42.39
CA TYR A 468 -33.51 -15.58 -43.65
C TYR A 468 -32.39 -14.77 -44.31
N ALA A 469 -31.47 -15.51 -44.94
CA ALA A 469 -30.21 -15.09 -45.55
C ALA A 469 -30.35 -14.60 -47.00
N PHE A 470 -29.34 -13.88 -47.51
CA PHE A 470 -29.09 -13.75 -48.96
C PHE A 470 -27.58 -13.65 -49.30
N GLY A 471 -27.11 -14.64 -50.06
CA GLY A 471 -26.68 -14.49 -51.47
C GLY A 471 -25.48 -13.59 -51.83
N THR A 472 -24.39 -14.23 -52.25
CA THR A 472 -23.21 -13.68 -52.95
C THR A 472 -23.45 -13.38 -54.44
N ALA A 473 -22.82 -12.33 -54.98
CA ALA A 473 -22.42 -12.22 -56.40
C ALA A 473 -21.15 -11.35 -56.56
N PHE A 474 -20.18 -11.86 -57.33
CA PHE A 474 -18.89 -11.24 -57.65
C PHE A 474 -18.99 -10.30 -58.87
N SER A 475 -18.25 -9.18 -58.85
CA SER A 475 -17.86 -8.42 -60.05
C SER A 475 -16.50 -7.76 -59.83
N CYS A 476 -15.63 -7.90 -60.84
CA CYS A 476 -14.20 -7.63 -60.81
C CYS A 476 -13.89 -6.16 -61.19
N ARG A 477 -13.19 -5.41 -60.33
CA ARG A 477 -12.48 -4.16 -60.69
C ARG A 477 -11.11 -4.12 -60.01
N ARG A 478 -10.06 -3.98 -60.82
CA ARG A 478 -8.65 -3.80 -60.43
C ARG A 478 -8.51 -2.67 -59.40
N ARG A 479 -8.02 -2.96 -58.19
CA ARG A 479 -7.58 -1.97 -57.20
C ARG A 479 -6.08 -1.70 -57.34
N LYS A 480 -5.70 -0.42 -57.32
CA LYS A 480 -4.32 0.03 -57.09
C LYS A 480 -3.88 -0.47 -55.70
N ARG A 481 -2.66 -1.01 -55.59
CA ARG A 481 -2.05 -1.42 -54.32
C ARG A 481 -1.76 -0.20 -53.44
N ASP A 482 -2.10 -0.32 -52.17
CA ASP A 482 -1.89 0.67 -51.11
C ASP A 482 -0.45 0.54 -50.57
N PRO A 483 0.33 1.61 -50.36
CA PRO A 483 1.72 1.53 -49.89
C PRO A 483 1.90 0.90 -48.50
N ALA A 484 0.82 0.72 -47.74
CA ALA A 484 0.83 0.12 -46.41
C ALA A 484 1.04 -1.41 -46.41
N GLU A 485 0.73 -2.12 -47.49
CA GLU A 485 0.90 -3.58 -47.55
C GLU A 485 2.38 -4.00 -47.72
N GLY A 486 3.20 -3.20 -48.40
CA GLY A 486 4.64 -3.49 -48.59
C GLY A 486 5.47 -3.38 -47.31
N ALA A 487 5.04 -2.57 -46.34
CA ALA A 487 5.69 -2.43 -45.04
C ALA A 487 5.43 -3.63 -44.11
N PHE A 488 4.27 -4.30 -44.27
CA PHE A 488 3.93 -5.51 -43.51
C PHE A 488 4.72 -6.73 -43.97
N ASP A 489 4.97 -6.88 -45.28
CA ASP A 489 5.76 -7.99 -45.83
C ASP A 489 7.25 -7.89 -45.46
N LEU A 490 7.81 -6.67 -45.37
CA LEU A 490 9.18 -6.46 -44.92
C LEU A 490 9.34 -6.79 -43.42
N LEU A 491 8.37 -6.41 -42.57
CA LEU A 491 8.40 -6.71 -41.15
C LEU A 491 8.34 -8.22 -40.88
N LYS A 492 7.53 -8.95 -41.67
CA LYS A 492 7.37 -10.40 -41.59
C LYS A 492 8.67 -11.14 -41.96
N LEU A 493 9.36 -10.68 -43.02
CA LEU A 493 10.66 -11.22 -43.45
C LEU A 493 11.77 -11.00 -42.40
N THR A 494 11.81 -9.84 -41.73
CA THR A 494 12.77 -9.60 -40.63
C THR A 494 12.48 -10.42 -39.38
N MET A 495 11.20 -10.69 -39.06
CA MET A 495 10.84 -11.53 -37.92
C MET A 495 11.17 -13.01 -38.16
N GLU A 496 10.95 -13.51 -39.37
CA GLU A 496 11.30 -14.89 -39.74
C GLU A 496 12.83 -15.11 -39.76
N GLN A 497 13.61 -14.13 -40.22
CA GLN A 497 15.07 -14.18 -40.17
C GLN A 497 15.61 -14.11 -38.73
N GLY A 498 15.03 -13.28 -37.86
CA GLY A 498 15.40 -13.17 -36.45
C GLY A 498 15.12 -14.44 -35.63
N LEU A 499 13.99 -15.11 -35.88
CA LEU A 499 13.64 -16.37 -35.22
C LEU A 499 14.53 -17.54 -35.68
N SER A 500 14.97 -17.53 -36.95
CA SER A 500 15.94 -18.53 -37.46
C SER A 500 17.32 -18.41 -36.81
N PHE A 501 17.73 -17.19 -36.43
CA PHE A 501 19.01 -16.92 -35.79
C PHE A 501 19.04 -17.36 -34.32
N ILE A 502 17.92 -17.18 -33.61
CA ILE A 502 17.75 -17.63 -32.21
C ILE A 502 17.70 -19.17 -32.13
N SER A 503 17.03 -19.82 -33.09
CA SER A 503 16.99 -21.29 -33.19
C SER A 503 18.38 -21.90 -33.44
N ARG A 504 19.21 -21.27 -34.30
CA ARG A 504 20.61 -21.70 -34.53
C ARG A 504 21.54 -21.43 -33.36
N ALA A 505 21.30 -20.39 -32.56
CA ALA A 505 22.09 -20.10 -31.36
C ALA A 505 21.78 -21.05 -30.18
N GLN A 506 20.59 -21.65 -30.15
CA GLN A 506 20.20 -22.61 -29.12
C GLN A 506 20.66 -24.05 -29.43
N SER A 507 20.95 -24.39 -30.69
CA SER A 507 21.42 -25.73 -31.08
C SER A 507 22.94 -25.96 -30.95
N GLN A 508 23.73 -24.93 -30.60
CA GLN A 508 25.20 -25.03 -30.42
C GLN A 508 25.68 -25.16 -28.96
N ARG A 509 24.81 -25.49 -28.00
CA ARG A 509 25.25 -25.80 -26.63
C ARG A 509 25.53 -27.30 -26.47
N SER A 510 26.79 -27.69 -26.63
CA SER A 510 27.31 -28.99 -26.15
C SER A 510 27.45 -28.99 -24.62
N PRO A 511 27.25 -30.12 -23.91
CA PRO A 511 27.43 -30.21 -22.48
C PRO A 511 28.86 -30.62 -22.12
N LEU A 512 29.61 -29.72 -21.48
CA LEU A 512 30.81 -30.01 -20.68
C LEU A 512 30.56 -29.26 -19.36
N GLY A 513 30.47 -29.87 -18.18
CA GLY A 513 31.16 -31.05 -17.69
C GLY A 513 32.30 -30.60 -16.78
N SER A 514 31.98 -30.36 -15.50
CA SER A 514 32.83 -30.47 -14.30
C SER A 514 34.22 -29.78 -14.21
N VAL A 515 34.57 -29.50 -12.94
CA VAL A 515 35.90 -29.39 -12.32
C VAL A 515 36.45 -27.96 -12.06
N LEU A 516 36.87 -27.79 -10.80
CA LEU A 516 37.78 -26.84 -10.14
C LEU A 516 37.14 -25.53 -9.64
N GLY A 517 37.35 -25.11 -8.39
CA GLY A 517 38.26 -25.57 -7.34
C GLY A 517 38.33 -24.48 -6.27
#